data_AF-A0A0G4LXA1-F1
#
_entry.id   AF-A0A0G4LXA1-F1
#
_cell.length_a   1.000
_cell.length_b   1.000
_cell.length_c   1.000
_cell.angle_alpha   90.00
_cell.angle_beta   90.00
_cell.angle_gamma   90.00
#
_symmetry.space_group_name_H-M   'P 1'
#
loop_
_entity.id
_entity.type
_entity.pdbx_description
1 polymer ?
#
loop_
_entity_poly.entity_id
_entity_poly.type
_entity_poly.pdbx_seq_one_letter_code
_entity_poly.pdbx_strand_id
1 'polypeptide(L)'
;MRRRQLTVAEQERAKVVYPELFKLRETSFAGFHYDWIEKNTFDDTPEQREATYERVWAEGGFRYWVALYKDNLFNPEANEASYAFWAEKTRARIGDPRLRDLLAPLVMPHYFGVKRPCLEDDYFEQFNRPSVDLVDISKNGIKEFTETGITLEDGTHQ
;
A
#
# COMPACT_ATOMS: atom_id res chain seq x y z
N MET A 1 -0.41 7.85 3.27
CA MET A 1 0.60 7.13 4.07
C MET A 1 1.67 8.11 4.55
N ARG A 2 1.26 8.99 5.48
CA ARG A 2 2.10 9.86 6.33
C ARG A 2 2.85 10.98 5.61
N ARG A 3 2.21 11.65 4.64
CA ARG A 3 2.72 12.92 4.12
C ARG A 3 2.79 13.92 5.28
N ARG A 4 3.94 14.58 5.42
CA ARG A 4 4.10 15.70 6.36
C ARG A 4 4.72 16.89 5.65
N GLN A 5 4.38 18.08 6.11
CA GLN A 5 5.05 19.30 5.65
C GLN A 5 6.42 19.41 6.33
N LEU A 6 7.43 19.85 5.57
CA LEU A 6 8.76 20.13 6.07
C LEU A 6 8.97 21.64 6.15
N THR A 7 9.34 22.13 7.32
CA THR A 7 9.78 23.52 7.48
C THR A 7 11.10 23.74 6.75
N VAL A 8 11.38 25.00 6.38
CA VAL A 8 12.69 25.37 5.78
C VAL A 8 13.83 24.99 6.72
N ALA A 9 13.67 25.24 8.03
CA ALA A 9 14.70 24.91 9.02
C ALA A 9 15.01 23.41 9.09
N GLU A 10 14.00 22.53 8.98
CA GLU A 10 14.22 21.08 8.89
C GLU A 10 14.98 20.69 7.62
N GLN A 11 14.61 21.30 6.48
CA GLN A 11 15.27 21.04 5.20
C GLN A 11 16.73 21.50 5.22
N GLU A 12 17.03 22.69 5.73
CA GLU A 12 18.40 23.20 5.85
C GLU A 12 19.27 22.31 6.77
N ARG A 13 18.72 21.83 7.90
CA ARG A 13 19.45 20.88 8.75
C ARG A 13 19.77 19.57 8.03
N ALA A 14 18.86 19.08 7.19
CA ALA A 14 19.05 17.83 6.45
C ALA A 14 20.05 17.97 5.29
N LYS A 15 20.25 19.16 4.71
CA LYS A 15 21.16 19.37 3.58
C LYS A 15 22.61 18.97 3.86
N VAL A 16 23.04 19.03 5.12
CA VAL A 16 24.39 18.62 5.54
C VAL A 16 24.69 17.17 5.16
N VAL A 17 23.67 16.29 5.17
CA VAL A 17 23.81 14.85 4.88
C VAL A 17 23.32 14.46 3.48
N TYR A 18 22.95 15.43 2.63
CA TYR A 18 22.45 15.13 1.28
C TYR A 18 23.44 14.36 0.42
N PRO A 19 24.74 14.70 0.39
CA PRO A 19 25.72 13.94 -0.38
C PRO A 19 25.73 12.44 -0.02
N GLU A 20 25.62 12.11 1.26
CA GLU A 20 25.55 10.73 1.77
C GLU A 20 24.23 10.07 1.41
N LEU A 21 23.09 10.77 1.57
CA LEU A 21 21.77 10.24 1.18
C LEU A 21 21.70 9.96 -0.32
N PHE A 22 22.33 10.79 -1.15
CA PHE A 22 22.39 10.56 -2.59
C PHE A 22 23.23 9.34 -2.95
N LYS A 23 24.39 9.15 -2.32
CA LYS A 23 25.21 7.94 -2.49
C LYS A 23 24.47 6.68 -2.02
N LEU A 24 23.77 6.74 -0.89
CA LEU A 24 23.00 5.61 -0.36
C LEU A 24 21.91 5.12 -1.32
N ARG A 25 21.27 6.04 -2.03
CA ARG A 25 20.24 5.68 -3.03
C ARG A 25 20.80 4.79 -4.13
N GLU A 26 22.04 5.04 -4.58
CA GLU A 26 22.70 4.28 -5.63
C GLU A 26 23.04 2.84 -5.22
N THR A 27 23.09 2.56 -3.91
CA THR A 27 23.37 1.22 -3.38
C THR A 27 22.12 0.47 -2.91
N SER A 28 20.98 1.16 -2.81
CA SER A 28 19.71 0.58 -2.34
C SER A 28 18.95 -0.16 -3.45
N PHE A 29 18.19 -1.20 -3.10
CA PHE A 29 17.40 -1.98 -4.08
C PHE A 29 16.49 -1.12 -4.98
N ALA A 30 15.81 -0.13 -4.41
CA ALA A 30 14.78 0.64 -5.10
C ALA A 30 15.13 2.14 -5.30
N GLY A 31 16.40 2.53 -5.10
CA GLY A 31 16.83 3.92 -5.31
C GLY A 31 16.36 4.92 -4.24
N PHE A 32 15.93 4.44 -3.07
CA PHE A 32 15.52 5.24 -1.92
C PHE A 32 16.63 5.31 -0.87
N HIS A 33 16.46 6.14 0.16
CA HIS A 33 17.43 6.25 1.27
C HIS A 33 17.17 5.21 2.38
N TYR A 34 16.64 4.05 2.01
CA TYR A 34 16.32 2.92 2.87
C TYR A 34 16.35 1.64 2.04
N ASP A 35 16.57 0.50 2.70
CA ASP A 35 16.70 -0.80 2.08
C ASP A 35 16.10 -1.89 2.98
N TRP A 36 16.21 -3.15 2.56
CA TRP A 36 15.70 -4.32 3.27
C TRP A 36 16.18 -4.41 4.73
N ILE A 37 15.29 -4.90 5.59
CA ILE A 37 15.65 -5.45 6.89
C ILE A 37 16.41 -6.76 6.62
N GLU A 38 17.65 -6.87 7.12
CA GLU A 38 18.55 -8.00 6.85
C GLU A 38 18.15 -9.33 7.54
N LYS A 39 16.89 -9.46 7.96
CA LYS A 39 16.27 -10.67 8.52
C LYS A 39 15.27 -11.27 7.54
N ASN A 40 15.05 -12.58 7.65
CA ASN A 40 13.89 -13.22 7.05
C ASN A 40 12.65 -13.01 7.92
N THR A 41 11.47 -13.11 7.32
CA THR A 41 10.18 -12.80 7.95
C THR A 41 9.87 -13.72 9.15
N PHE A 42 10.40 -14.95 9.13
CA PHE A 42 10.18 -15.95 10.18
C PHE A 42 11.38 -16.15 11.12
N ASP A 43 12.41 -15.29 11.01
CA ASP A 43 13.46 -15.18 12.04
C ASP A 43 12.92 -14.48 13.30
N ASP A 44 11.89 -13.65 13.13
CA ASP A 44 11.17 -12.94 14.20
C ASP A 44 9.91 -13.73 14.62
N THR A 45 9.57 -13.66 15.91
CA THR A 45 8.29 -14.21 16.42
C THR A 45 7.10 -13.44 15.83
N PRO A 46 5.87 -13.99 15.88
CA PRO A 46 4.69 -13.27 15.42
C PRO A 46 4.54 -11.86 16.01
N GLU A 47 4.85 -11.68 17.30
CA GLU A 47 4.76 -10.39 17.98
C GLU A 47 5.84 -9.41 17.53
N GLN A 48 7.07 -9.90 17.29
CA GLN A 48 8.17 -9.09 16.76
C GLN A 48 7.90 -8.66 15.31
N ARG A 49 7.31 -9.55 14.52
CA ARG A 49 6.90 -9.27 13.15
C ARG A 49 5.80 -8.23 13.09
N GLU A 50 4.77 -8.36 13.94
CA GLU A 50 3.70 -7.37 14.07
C GLU A 50 4.28 -5.99 14.44
N ALA A 51 5.17 -5.94 15.44
CA ALA A 51 5.84 -4.70 15.84
C ALA A 51 6.67 -4.09 14.69
N THR A 52 7.34 -4.91 13.88
CA THR A 52 8.08 -4.46 12.69
C THR A 52 7.14 -3.90 11.63
N TYR A 53 6.03 -4.57 11.36
CA TYR A 53 5.02 -4.10 10.41
C TYR A 53 4.41 -2.77 10.85
N GLU A 54 4.03 -2.64 12.12
CA GLU A 54 3.51 -1.38 12.69
C GLU A 54 4.51 -0.24 12.57
N ARG A 55 5.78 -0.49 12.92
CA ARG A 55 6.83 0.53 12.80
C ARG A 55 6.98 0.99 11.35
N VAL A 56 7.14 0.06 10.41
CA VAL A 56 7.34 0.38 8.99
C VAL A 56 6.10 1.06 8.39
N TRP A 57 4.90 0.64 8.80
CA TRP A 57 3.64 1.28 8.43
C TRP A 57 3.54 2.72 8.94
N ALA A 58 3.97 2.96 10.18
CA ALA A 58 4.01 4.29 10.79
C ALA A 58 5.05 5.22 10.13
N GLU A 59 6.18 4.68 9.67
CA GLU A 59 7.20 5.44 8.91
C GLU A 59 6.71 5.89 7.53
N GLY A 60 5.75 5.16 6.93
CA GLY A 60 5.08 5.52 5.70
C GLY A 60 5.96 5.50 4.43
N GLY A 61 5.45 6.12 3.36
CA GLY A 61 6.09 6.06 2.05
C GLY A 61 6.17 4.63 1.48
N PHE A 62 7.25 4.33 0.77
CA PHE A 62 7.46 3.00 0.16
C PHE A 62 8.18 2.00 1.05
N ARG A 63 8.39 2.29 2.33
CA ARG A 63 9.14 1.38 3.22
C ARG A 63 8.44 0.04 3.41
N TYR A 64 7.12 0.04 3.52
CA TYR A 64 6.33 -1.20 3.60
C TYR A 64 6.44 -2.06 2.32
N TRP A 65 6.84 -1.46 1.19
CA TRP A 65 7.05 -2.15 -0.07
C TRP A 65 8.49 -2.64 -0.25
N VAL A 66 9.49 -1.77 -0.02
CA VAL A 66 10.91 -2.01 -0.36
C VAL A 66 11.90 -1.78 0.78
N ALA A 67 11.44 -1.81 2.03
CA ALA A 67 12.27 -1.77 3.24
C ALA A 67 11.69 -2.64 4.36
N LEU A 68 11.03 -3.74 3.98
CA LEU A 68 10.56 -4.77 4.90
C LEU A 68 11.61 -5.89 5.01
N TYR A 69 11.24 -7.07 5.49
CA TYR A 69 12.11 -8.25 5.49
C TYR A 69 12.62 -8.59 4.08
N LYS A 70 13.89 -8.99 3.96
CA LYS A 70 14.57 -9.23 2.68
C LYS A 70 13.96 -10.36 1.83
N ASP A 71 13.20 -11.25 2.45
CA ASP A 71 12.53 -12.38 1.81
C ASP A 71 11.09 -12.07 1.36
N ASN A 72 10.51 -10.92 1.75
CA ASN A 72 9.10 -10.60 1.54
C ASN A 72 8.66 -10.59 0.05
N LEU A 73 9.57 -10.27 -0.88
CA LEU A 73 9.29 -10.31 -2.32
C LEU A 73 9.62 -11.66 -2.98
N PHE A 74 10.22 -12.60 -2.25
CA PHE A 74 10.75 -13.84 -2.81
C PHE A 74 10.16 -15.10 -2.18
N ASN A 75 9.55 -14.99 -1.00
CA ASN A 75 8.89 -16.09 -0.29
C ASN A 75 7.37 -15.85 -0.22
N PRO A 76 6.54 -16.77 -0.76
CA PRO A 76 5.08 -16.64 -0.74
C PRO A 76 4.48 -16.50 0.66
N GLU A 77 4.97 -17.27 1.64
CA GLU A 77 4.43 -17.27 3.00
C GLU A 77 4.74 -15.94 3.73
N ALA A 78 5.93 -15.38 3.50
CA ALA A 78 6.31 -14.06 3.99
C ALA A 78 5.44 -12.95 3.38
N ASN A 79 5.19 -13.05 2.07
CA ASN A 79 4.32 -12.11 1.36
C ASN A 79 2.86 -12.18 1.85
N GLU A 80 2.36 -13.38 2.12
CA GLU A 80 1.03 -13.58 2.71
C GLU A 80 0.94 -12.92 4.10
N ALA A 81 1.99 -13.04 4.93
CA ALA A 81 2.02 -12.41 6.24
C ALA A 81 1.98 -10.86 6.15
N SER A 82 2.72 -10.24 5.23
CA SER A 82 2.67 -8.79 5.05
C SER A 82 1.38 -8.32 4.38
N TYR A 83 0.82 -9.08 3.45
CA TYR A 83 -0.49 -8.79 2.88
C TYR A 83 -1.60 -8.85 3.92
N ALA A 84 -1.61 -9.86 4.80
CA ALA A 84 -2.61 -9.98 5.85
C ALA A 84 -2.62 -8.74 6.75
N PHE A 85 -1.45 -8.24 7.15
CA PHE A 85 -1.32 -6.99 7.88
C PHE A 85 -1.83 -5.78 7.08
N TRP A 86 -1.45 -5.65 5.80
CA TRP A 86 -1.96 -4.58 4.93
C TRP A 86 -3.50 -4.62 4.83
N ALA A 87 -4.07 -5.81 4.67
CA ALA A 87 -5.51 -6.01 4.56
C ALA A 87 -6.20 -5.63 5.87
N GLU A 88 -5.67 -6.02 7.03
CA GLU A 88 -6.19 -5.61 8.34
C GLU A 88 -6.21 -4.08 8.49
N LYS A 89 -5.07 -3.41 8.26
CA LYS A 89 -4.96 -1.95 8.36
C LYS A 89 -5.88 -1.21 7.38
N THR A 90 -6.04 -1.75 6.18
CA THR A 90 -6.88 -1.16 5.14
C THR A 90 -8.37 -1.35 5.45
N ARG A 91 -8.79 -2.56 5.84
CA ARG A 91 -10.19 -2.89 6.16
C ARG A 91 -10.72 -2.08 7.34
N ALA A 92 -9.86 -1.73 8.32
CA ALA A 92 -10.23 -0.88 9.45
C ALA A 92 -10.68 0.53 9.05
N ARG A 93 -10.32 1.00 7.84
CA ARG A 93 -10.61 2.36 7.34
C ARG A 93 -11.88 2.45 6.50
N ILE A 94 -12.41 1.30 6.07
CA ILE A 94 -13.58 1.21 5.20
C ILE A 94 -14.78 0.83 6.08
N GLY A 95 -15.88 1.57 6.02
CA GLY A 95 -17.07 1.37 6.85
C GLY A 95 -17.98 0.26 6.32
N ASP A 96 -18.23 0.24 5.01
CA ASP A 96 -19.11 -0.73 4.35
C ASP A 96 -18.42 -2.11 4.22
N PRO A 97 -18.98 -3.19 4.81
CA PRO A 97 -18.46 -4.55 4.65
C PRO A 97 -18.31 -5.01 3.19
N ARG A 98 -19.23 -4.65 2.30
CA ARG A 98 -19.14 -5.00 0.87
C ARG A 98 -17.91 -4.38 0.24
N LEU A 99 -17.66 -3.10 0.53
CA LEU A 99 -16.51 -2.37 -0.01
C LEU A 99 -15.19 -2.88 0.58
N ARG A 100 -15.17 -3.34 1.84
CA ARG A 100 -13.98 -4.00 2.43
C ARG A 100 -13.55 -5.21 1.61
N ASP A 101 -14.49 -6.05 1.20
CA ASP A 101 -14.18 -7.27 0.47
C ASP A 101 -13.74 -7.01 -0.97
N LEU A 102 -14.17 -5.89 -1.58
CA LEU A 102 -13.73 -5.48 -2.92
C LEU A 102 -12.39 -4.74 -2.91
N LEU A 103 -12.19 -3.80 -1.98
CA LEU A 103 -11.00 -2.94 -1.93
C LEU A 103 -9.81 -3.58 -1.21
N ALA A 104 -10.07 -4.47 -0.25
CA ALA A 104 -9.07 -5.18 0.54
C ALA A 104 -9.53 -6.63 0.82
N PRO A 105 -9.58 -7.48 -0.22
CA PRO A 105 -9.99 -8.87 -0.10
C PRO A 105 -9.05 -9.65 0.81
N LEU A 106 -9.57 -10.62 1.57
CA LEU A 106 -8.73 -11.49 2.42
C LEU A 106 -7.89 -12.47 1.61
N VAL A 107 -8.34 -12.83 0.41
CA VAL A 107 -7.57 -13.60 -0.56
C VAL A 107 -6.85 -12.63 -1.47
N MET A 108 -5.51 -12.73 -1.51
CA MET A 108 -4.68 -11.91 -2.37
C MET A 108 -5.09 -12.04 -3.85
N PRO A 109 -5.40 -10.94 -4.55
CA PRO A 109 -5.60 -10.99 -6.00
C PRO A 109 -4.27 -11.24 -6.74
N HIS A 110 -3.17 -10.89 -6.10
CA HIS A 110 -1.78 -11.14 -6.49
C HIS A 110 -0.88 -10.90 -5.27
N TYR A 111 0.36 -11.36 -5.31
CA TYR A 111 1.35 -11.06 -4.26
C TYR A 111 1.50 -9.55 -4.05
N PHE A 112 1.58 -9.14 -2.79
CA PHE A 112 1.80 -7.76 -2.41
C PHE A 112 3.14 -7.25 -2.96
N GLY A 113 3.14 -6.05 -3.55
CA GLY A 113 4.36 -5.41 -4.06
C GLY A 113 4.87 -5.93 -5.40
N VAL A 114 4.19 -6.86 -6.07
CA VAL A 114 4.55 -7.35 -7.42
C VAL A 114 4.47 -6.25 -8.50
N LYS A 115 3.64 -5.24 -8.25
CA LYS A 115 3.61 -3.97 -8.98
C LYS A 115 3.91 -2.84 -8.00
N ARG A 116 4.40 -1.71 -8.51
CA ARG A 116 4.61 -0.50 -7.70
C ARG A 116 3.27 -0.04 -7.09
N PRO A 117 3.13 0.00 -5.75
CA PRO A 117 1.88 0.40 -5.11
C PRO A 117 1.66 1.92 -5.22
N CYS A 118 0.40 2.34 -5.10
CA CYS A 118 0.04 3.76 -4.96
C CYS A 118 0.25 4.22 -3.51
N LEU A 119 0.74 5.44 -3.32
CA LEU A 119 0.77 6.09 -2.01
C LEU A 119 -0.48 6.96 -1.87
N GLU A 120 -1.51 6.40 -1.26
CA GLU A 120 -2.77 7.11 -0.97
C GLU A 120 -2.68 7.90 0.34
N ASP A 121 -3.49 8.95 0.52
CA ASP A 121 -3.60 9.67 1.81
C ASP A 121 -4.91 9.32 2.52
N ASP A 122 -6.03 9.43 1.79
CA ASP A 122 -7.39 9.22 2.27
C ASP A 122 -8.26 8.45 1.26
N TYR A 123 -7.66 7.65 0.37
CA TYR A 123 -8.37 6.98 -0.73
C TYR A 123 -9.46 6.05 -0.21
N PHE A 124 -9.15 5.25 0.81
CA PHE A 124 -10.10 4.31 1.38
C PHE A 124 -11.23 5.01 2.15
N GLU A 125 -10.95 6.15 2.80
CA GLU A 125 -11.95 6.96 3.49
C GLU A 125 -12.94 7.62 2.53
N GLN A 126 -12.56 7.87 1.26
CA GLN A 126 -13.50 8.40 0.27
C GLN A 126 -14.73 7.51 0.10
N PHE A 127 -14.57 6.19 0.21
CA PHE A 127 -15.65 5.21 0.10
C PHE A 127 -16.61 5.19 1.30
N ASN A 128 -16.33 5.94 2.36
CA ASN A 128 -17.26 6.14 3.47
C ASN A 128 -18.23 7.30 3.21
N ARG A 129 -18.06 8.05 2.12
CA ARG A 129 -18.93 9.17 1.77
C ARG A 129 -20.18 8.66 1.06
N PRO A 130 -21.38 9.17 1.37
CA PRO A 130 -22.62 8.73 0.72
C PRO A 130 -22.69 9.08 -0.77
N SER A 131 -21.81 9.96 -1.25
CA SER A 131 -21.73 10.38 -2.66
C SER A 131 -20.71 9.58 -3.48
N VAL A 132 -20.09 8.54 -2.91
CA VAL A 132 -19.04 7.75 -3.55
C VAL A 132 -19.46 6.29 -3.50
N ASP A 133 -19.39 5.61 -4.64
CA ASP A 133 -19.64 4.17 -4.75
C ASP A 133 -18.53 3.50 -5.56
N LEU A 134 -18.42 2.18 -5.41
CA LEU A 134 -17.53 1.31 -6.14
C LEU A 134 -18.33 0.29 -6.94
N VAL A 135 -18.13 0.33 -8.27
CA VAL A 135 -18.70 -0.62 -9.22
C VAL A 135 -17.61 -1.63 -9.61
N ASP A 136 -17.79 -2.90 -9.22
CA ASP A 136 -16.90 -3.99 -9.63
C ASP A 136 -17.22 -4.46 -11.04
N ILE A 137 -16.31 -4.18 -11.98
CA ILE A 137 -16.45 -4.54 -13.40
C ILE A 137 -15.74 -5.86 -13.75
N SER A 138 -15.14 -6.57 -12.79
CA SER A 138 -14.38 -7.80 -13.06
C SER A 138 -15.25 -8.94 -13.61
N LYS A 139 -16.53 -8.95 -13.26
CA LYS A 139 -17.54 -9.93 -13.72
C LYS A 139 -18.66 -9.31 -14.57
N ASN A 140 -18.74 -7.98 -14.63
CA ASN A 140 -19.75 -7.23 -15.37
C ASN A 140 -19.07 -6.03 -16.06
N GLY A 141 -18.49 -6.28 -17.23
CA GLY A 141 -17.66 -5.32 -17.93
C GLY A 141 -18.41 -4.08 -18.43
N ILE A 142 -17.66 -3.07 -18.85
CA ILE A 142 -18.21 -1.91 -19.56
C ILE A 142 -18.60 -2.35 -20.97
N LYS A 143 -19.87 -2.19 -21.32
CA LYS A 143 -20.40 -2.53 -22.65
C LYS A 143 -20.27 -1.36 -23.61
N GLU A 144 -20.79 -0.20 -23.22
CA GLU A 144 -20.78 0.99 -24.06
C GLU A 144 -20.83 2.29 -23.24
N PHE A 145 -20.41 3.38 -23.89
CA PHE A 145 -20.59 4.74 -23.42
C PHE A 145 -21.81 5.34 -24.12
N THR A 146 -22.69 6.00 -23.37
CA THR A 146 -23.87 6.69 -23.91
C THR A 146 -23.75 8.20 -23.70
N GLU A 147 -24.73 8.95 -24.20
CA GLU A 147 -24.80 10.40 -23.97
C GLU A 147 -24.97 10.78 -22.48
N THR A 148 -25.48 9.87 -21.66
CA THR A 148 -25.85 10.13 -20.26
C THR A 148 -24.95 9.42 -19.25
N GLY A 149 -24.10 8.48 -19.67
CA GLY A 149 -23.32 7.68 -18.72
C GLY A 149 -22.67 6.45 -19.33
N ILE A 150 -22.56 5.39 -18.52
CA ILE A 150 -21.89 4.13 -18.89
C ILE A 150 -22.87 2.98 -18.68
N THR A 151 -22.99 2.11 -19.68
CA THR A 151 -23.80 0.89 -19.58
C THR A 151 -22.90 -0.33 -19.43
N LEU A 152 -23.23 -1.20 -18.49
CA LEU A 152 -22.54 -2.47 -18.26
C LEU A 152 -23.17 -3.62 -19.06
N GLU A 153 -22.49 -4.77 -19.13
CA GLU A 153 -22.96 -5.93 -19.90
C GLU A 153 -24.33 -6.47 -19.46
N ASP A 154 -24.66 -6.38 -18.17
CA ASP A 154 -25.97 -6.76 -17.62
C ASP A 154 -27.11 -5.75 -17.89
N GLY A 155 -26.80 -4.62 -18.52
CA GLY A 155 -27.75 -3.54 -18.81
C GLY A 155 -27.88 -2.48 -17.72
N THR A 156 -27.15 -2.58 -16.60
CA THR A 156 -27.08 -1.52 -15.59
C THR A 156 -26.49 -0.24 -16.20
N HIS A 157 -27.11 0.91 -15.92
CA HIS A 157 -26.65 2.23 -16.37
C HIS A 157 -26.18 3.08 -15.17
N GLN A 158 -24.97 3.62 -15.26
CA GLN A 158 -24.30 4.44 -14.24
C GLN A 158 -24.17 5.88 -14.72
#